data_AF-A0A1H7CTQ5-F1
#
_entry.id   AF-A0A1H7CTQ5-F1
#
_cell.length_a   1.000
_cell.length_b   1.000
_cell.length_c   1.000
_cell.angle_alpha   90.00
_cell.angle_beta   90.00
_cell.angle_gamma   90.00
#
_symmetry.space_group_name_H-M   'P 1'
#
loop_
_entity.id
_entity.type
_entity.pdbx_description
1 polymer ?
#
loop_
_entity_poly.entity_id
_entity_poly.type
_entity_poly.pdbx_seq_one_letter_code
_entity_poly.pdbx_strand_id
1 'polypeptide(L)' 'MSENVMDLRARAAAALAEAAEAELPNQRERALRSAESWTKMADMRERFGARR' A
#
# COMPACT_ATOMS: atom_id res chain seq x y z
N MET A 1 -15.78 -9.33 -3.04
CA MET A 1 -14.89 -9.53 -1.88
C MET A 1 -14.54 -8.15 -1.35
N SER A 2 -14.85 -7.83 -0.10
CA SER A 2 -14.33 -6.59 0.50
C SER A 2 -12.84 -6.78 0.74
N GLU A 3 -11.98 -5.95 0.15
CA GLU A 3 -10.53 -6.02 0.39
C GLU A 3 -10.24 -5.98 1.88
N ASN A 4 -9.52 -6.99 2.38
CA ASN A 4 -9.14 -7.11 3.78
C ASN A 4 -7.89 -6.26 4.05
N VAL A 5 -7.65 -5.86 5.31
CA VAL A 5 -6.46 -5.12 5.75
C VAL A 5 -5.17 -5.84 5.30
N MET A 6 -5.17 -7.17 5.36
CA MET A 6 -4.03 -7.99 4.91
C MET A 6 -3.74 -7.84 3.42
N ASP A 7 -4.77 -7.77 2.58
CA ASP A 7 -4.60 -7.58 1.13
C ASP A 7 -4.02 -6.21 0.81
N LEU A 8 -4.49 -5.18 1.52
CA LEU A 8 -4.00 -3.81 1.38
C LEU A 8 -2.54 -3.69 1.81
N ARG A 9 -2.15 -4.36 2.92
CA ARG A 9 -0.76 -4.42 3.36
C ARG A 9 0.13 -5.20 2.38
N ALA A 10 -0.36 -6.31 1.82
CA ALA A 10 0.38 -7.05 0.80
C ALA A 10 0.64 -6.19 -0.45
N ARG A 11 -0.35 -5.40 -0.90
CA ARG A 11 -0.18 -4.46 -2.01
C ARG A 11 0.79 -3.33 -1.69
N ALA A 12 0.75 -2.79 -0.47
CA ALA A 12 1.72 -1.78 -0.04
C ALA A 12 3.15 -2.34 -0.07
N ALA A 13 3.35 -3.56 0.44
CA ALA A 13 4.66 -4.22 0.42
C ALA A 13 5.16 -4.50 -1.01
N ALA A 14 4.29 -4.96 -1.90
CA ALA A 14 4.63 -5.15 -3.31
C ALA A 14 5.07 -3.84 -3.98
N ALA A 15 4.33 -2.75 -3.77
CA ALA A 15 4.69 -1.44 -4.32
C ALA A 15 6.02 -0.90 -3.74
N LEU A 16 6.37 -1.23 -2.49
CA LEU A 16 7.68 -0.89 -1.92
C LEU A 16 8.81 -1.72 -2.54
N ALA A 17 8.57 -3.01 -2.82
CA ALA A 17 9.53 -3.85 -3.53
C ALA A 17 9.78 -3.32 -4.95
N GLU A 18 8.72 -2.96 -5.67
CA GLU A 18 8.82 -2.29 -6.98
C GLU A 18 9.63 -0.98 -6.89
N ALA A 19 9.42 -0.17 -5.84
CA ALA A 19 10.19 1.05 -5.63
C ALA A 19 11.68 0.79 -5.32
N ALA A 20 11.99 -0.33 -4.66
CA ALA A 20 13.36 -0.71 -4.33
C ALA A 20 14.13 -1.18 -5.58
N GLU A 21 13.45 -1.85 -6.50
CA GLU A 21 14.01 -2.35 -7.76
C GLU A 21 13.99 -1.30 -8.90
N ALA A 22 13.20 -0.24 -8.76
CA ALA A 22 13.08 0.79 -9.79
C ALA A 22 14.37 1.61 -9.97
N GLU A 23 14.97 1.48 -11.16
CA GLU A 23 16.17 2.22 -11.56
C GLU A 23 15.88 3.68 -11.93
N LEU A 24 14.67 3.95 -12.46
CA LEU A 24 14.28 5.30 -12.86
C LEU A 24 13.64 6.05 -11.69
N PRO A 25 14.09 7.27 -11.37
CA PRO A 25 13.56 8.06 -10.25
C PRO A 25 12.03 8.23 -10.30
N ASN A 26 11.48 8.45 -11.49
CA ASN A 26 10.05 8.69 -11.69
C ASN A 26 9.21 7.42 -11.42
N GLN A 27 9.75 6.25 -11.79
CA GLN A 27 9.08 4.98 -11.53
C GLN A 27 9.11 4.66 -10.03
N ARG A 28 10.26 4.87 -9.40
CA ARG A 28 10.42 4.74 -7.96
C ARG A 28 9.44 5.62 -7.20
N GLU A 29 9.34 6.91 -7.56
CA GLU A 29 8.41 7.84 -6.92
C GLU A 29 6.94 7.40 -7.08
N ARG A 30 6.56 6.95 -8.28
CA ARG A 30 5.22 6.42 -8.53
C ARG A 30 4.90 5.20 -7.66
N ALA A 31 5.85 4.28 -7.54
CA ALA A 31 5.70 3.08 -6.72
C ALA A 31 5.59 3.44 -5.22
N LEU A 32 6.41 4.38 -4.74
CA LEU A 32 6.32 4.89 -3.36
C LEU A 32 4.97 5.55 -3.04
N ARG A 33 4.47 6.43 -3.92
CA ARG A 33 3.14 7.06 -3.74
C ARG A 33 2.01 6.02 -3.74
N SER A 34 2.17 4.95 -4.52
CA SER A 34 1.22 3.83 -4.54
C SER A 34 1.25 3.08 -3.21
N ALA A 35 2.44 2.77 -2.68
CA ALA A 35 2.62 2.14 -1.38
C ALA A 35 1.99 2.95 -0.23
N GLU A 36 2.21 4.28 -0.20
CA GLU A 36 1.56 5.17 0.77
C GLU A 36 0.04 5.10 0.71
N SER A 37 -0.52 5.10 -0.51
CA SER A 37 -1.97 5.05 -0.71
C SER A 37 -2.58 3.75 -0.17
N TRP A 38 -1.95 2.60 -0.48
CA TRP A 38 -2.36 1.30 0.05
C TRP A 38 -2.24 1.21 1.56
N THR A 39 -1.16 1.74 2.14
CA THR A 39 -0.95 1.78 3.59
C THR A 39 -2.04 2.61 4.28
N LYS A 40 -2.32 3.81 3.76
CA LYS A 40 -3.38 4.68 4.30
C LYS A 40 -4.75 4.02 4.24
N MET A 41 -5.05 3.28 3.17
CA MET A 41 -6.30 2.52 3.07
C MET A 41 -6.35 1.36 4.08
N ALA A 42 -5.24 0.65 4.29
CA ALA A 42 -5.14 -0.40 5.31
C ALA A 42 -5.40 0.18 6.72
N ASP A 43 -4.78 1.31 7.04
CA ASP A 43 -4.92 1.99 8.33
C ASP A 43 -6.35 2.51 8.55
N MET A 44 -6.94 3.13 7.52
CA MET A 44 -8.35 3.54 7.56
C MET A 44 -9.24 2.33 7.84
N ARG A 45 -9.03 1.23 7.11
CA ARG A 45 -9.84 0.01 7.25
C ARG A 45 -9.68 -0.64 8.61
N GLU A 46 -8.46 -0.67 9.16
CA GLU A 46 -8.19 -1.17 10.51
C GLU A 46 -8.90 -0.31 11.57
N ARG A 47 -8.83 1.03 11.45
CA ARG A 47 -9.49 1.97 12.37
C ARG A 47 -11.02 1.89 12.32
N PHE A 48 -11.61 1.77 11.13
CA PHE A 48 -13.07 1.69 10.97
C PHE A 48 -13.61 0.26 11.17
N GLY A 49 -12.77 -0.76 10.95
CA GLY A 49 -13.10 -2.17 11.19
C GLY A 49 -13.00 -2.56 12.67
N ALA A 50 -12.08 -1.98 13.43
CA ALA A 50 -11.94 -2.20 14.87
C ALA A 50 -13.04 -1.53 15.71
N ARG A 51 -13.87 -0.67 15.10
CA ARG A 51 -14.94 0.09 15.76
C ARG A 51 -16.32 -0.56 15.63
N ARG A 52 -16.39 -1.81 15.15
CA ARG A 52 -17.62 -2.57 14.93
C ARG A 52 -17.62 -3.84 15.77
#